data_AF-A0A1H1GRI0-F1
#
_entry.id   AF-A0A1H1GRI0-F1
#
_cell.length_a   1.000
_cell.length_b   1.000
_cell.length_c   1.000
_cell.angle_alpha   90.00
_cell.angle_beta   90.00
_cell.angle_gamma   90.00
#
_symmetry.space_group_name_H-M   'P 1'
#
loop_
_entity.id
_entity.type
_entity.pdbx_description
1 polymer ?
#
loop_
_entity_poly.entity_id
_entity_poly.type
_entity_poly.pdbx_seq_one_letter_code
_entity_poly.pdbx_strand_id
1 'polypeptide(L)'
;MTRPDENKSESERDQSAPVETGVVAKLKAHRDANQGTARFTLPETGVVVVYPKFRRHGDWTRSLRLAKNKIGKAQILYLCKIATFDGEKLTEADFNTYIPMNDANELLGEVFGGDDDLDEDDEGNGKKTTA
;
A
#
# COMPACT_ATOMS: atom_id res chain seq x y z
N MET A 1 1.91 63.10 -40.39
CA MET A 1 3.07 62.35 -40.90
C MET A 1 3.27 61.12 -40.03
N THR A 2 3.17 59.92 -40.64
CA THR A 2 3.74 58.60 -40.25
C THR A 2 3.25 57.97 -38.92
N ARG A 3 2.26 57.04 -38.89
CA ARG A 3 2.25 55.56 -39.11
C ARG A 3 2.71 54.70 -37.89
N PRO A 4 2.27 53.42 -37.77
CA PRO A 4 1.62 52.81 -36.59
C PRO A 4 2.44 51.66 -35.95
N ASP A 5 1.77 50.73 -35.24
CA ASP A 5 2.26 49.49 -34.57
C ASP A 5 2.89 49.71 -33.19
N GLU A 6 2.67 48.88 -32.16
CA GLU A 6 2.52 47.44 -32.21
C GLU A 6 1.76 46.92 -30.97
N ASN A 7 0.83 46.02 -31.23
CA ASN A 7 0.16 45.14 -30.28
C ASN A 7 1.16 44.08 -29.79
N LYS A 8 1.30 43.88 -28.47
CA LYS A 8 1.81 42.60 -27.96
C LYS A 8 1.13 42.20 -26.64
N SER A 9 -0.02 41.55 -26.82
CA SER A 9 -0.42 40.38 -26.02
C SER A 9 0.76 39.44 -25.82
N GLU A 10 0.82 38.75 -24.68
CA GLU A 10 1.49 37.47 -24.41
C GLU A 10 2.05 37.49 -22.97
N SER A 11 1.74 36.56 -22.06
CA SER A 11 0.91 35.38 -22.12
C SER A 11 0.60 34.99 -20.69
N GLU A 12 -0.57 34.38 -20.49
CA GLU A 12 -0.80 33.44 -19.40
C GLU A 12 0.49 32.65 -19.13
N ARG A 13 0.96 32.68 -17.87
CA ARG A 13 1.90 31.69 -17.38
C ARG A 13 1.16 30.36 -17.42
N ASP A 14 1.29 29.70 -18.56
CA ASP A 14 1.05 28.29 -18.74
C ASP A 14 1.91 27.59 -17.67
N GLN A 15 1.30 27.33 -16.52
CA GLN A 15 1.78 26.38 -15.55
C GLN A 15 1.56 24.99 -16.15
N SER A 16 2.28 24.71 -17.24
CA SER A 16 2.54 23.35 -17.67
C SER A 16 3.38 22.75 -16.55
N ALA A 17 2.69 22.12 -15.60
CA ALA A 17 3.29 21.28 -14.59
C ALA A 17 4.34 20.41 -15.28
N PRO A 18 5.56 20.28 -14.74
CA PRO A 18 6.58 19.48 -15.38
C PRO A 18 5.96 18.10 -15.59
N VAL A 19 5.86 17.68 -16.86
CA VAL A 19 5.50 16.31 -17.19
C VAL A 19 6.56 15.48 -16.52
N GLU A 20 6.25 14.91 -15.36
CA GLU A 20 7.17 14.03 -14.69
C GLU A 20 7.31 12.82 -15.63
N THR A 21 8.37 12.81 -16.44
CA THR A 21 8.69 11.70 -17.32
C THR A 21 9.63 10.76 -16.58
N GLY A 22 9.40 9.46 -16.66
CA GLY A 22 10.28 8.44 -16.09
C GLY A 22 9.61 7.53 -15.06
N VAL A 23 10.40 6.63 -14.48
CA VAL A 23 9.92 5.56 -13.59
C VAL A 23 9.18 6.12 -12.37
N VAL A 24 9.69 7.18 -11.75
CA VAL A 24 9.08 7.79 -10.56
C VAL A 24 7.66 8.29 -10.84
N ALA A 25 7.42 8.87 -12.01
CA ALA A 25 6.10 9.34 -12.39
C ALA A 25 5.10 8.19 -12.60
N LYS A 26 5.56 7.09 -13.21
CA LYS A 26 4.76 5.87 -13.34
C LYS A 26 4.38 5.30 -11.97
N LEU A 27 5.32 5.26 -11.02
CA LEU A 27 5.08 4.80 -9.66
C LEU A 27 4.11 5.72 -8.90
N LYS A 28 4.22 7.04 -9.08
CA LYS A 28 3.27 8.02 -8.53
C LYS A 28 1.87 7.83 -9.11
N ALA A 29 1.74 7.71 -10.43
CA ALA A 29 0.47 7.48 -11.09
C ALA A 29 -0.20 6.18 -10.60
N HIS A 30 0.56 5.09 -10.46
CA HIS A 30 0.06 3.84 -9.91
C HIS A 30 -0.39 3.99 -8.45
N ARG A 31 0.41 4.66 -7.61
CA ARG A 31 0.03 4.96 -6.22
C ARG A 31 -1.27 5.74 -6.17
N ASP A 32 -1.42 6.76 -7.01
CA ASP A 32 -2.55 7.66 -7.03
C ASP A 32 -3.82 6.95 -7.53
N ALA A 33 -3.70 6.11 -8.57
CA ALA A 33 -4.79 5.26 -9.06
C ALA A 33 -5.26 4.20 -8.04
N ASN A 34 -4.37 3.76 -7.15
CA ASN A 34 -4.66 2.75 -6.12
C ASN A 34 -4.90 3.37 -4.73
N GLN A 35 -5.20 4.66 -4.65
CA GLN A 35 -5.63 5.28 -3.40
C GLN A 35 -6.97 4.73 -2.92
N GLY A 36 -7.28 5.01 -1.65
CA GLY A 36 -8.51 4.60 -1.00
C GLY A 36 -8.34 3.37 -0.13
N THR A 37 -9.48 2.85 0.33
CA THR A 37 -9.55 1.78 1.33
C THR A 37 -10.30 0.57 0.78
N ALA A 38 -9.85 -0.61 1.15
CA ALA A 38 -10.60 -1.84 1.07
C ALA A 38 -11.31 -2.10 2.42
N ARG A 39 -12.36 -2.89 2.37
CA ARG A 39 -13.17 -3.27 3.53
C ARG A 39 -13.40 -4.77 3.47
N PHE A 40 -13.11 -5.44 4.57
CA PHE A 40 -13.30 -6.87 4.76
C PHE A 40 -14.05 -7.10 6.06
N THR A 41 -15.06 -7.97 6.06
CA THR A 41 -15.81 -8.30 7.27
C THR A 41 -15.32 -9.65 7.76
N LEU A 42 -14.87 -9.71 9.01
CA LEU A 42 -14.45 -10.95 9.63
C LEU A 42 -15.64 -11.94 9.70
N PRO A 43 -15.50 -13.17 9.18
CA PRO A 43 -16.63 -14.09 9.02
C PRO A 43 -17.22 -14.59 10.34
N GLU A 44 -16.42 -14.73 11.39
CA GLU A 44 -16.86 -15.24 12.70
C GLU A 44 -17.32 -14.10 13.62
N THR A 45 -16.49 -13.08 13.80
CA THR A 45 -16.79 -11.96 14.72
C THR A 45 -17.68 -10.88 14.12
N GLY A 46 -17.79 -10.80 12.80
CA GLY A 46 -18.54 -9.76 12.09
C GLY A 46 -17.89 -8.37 12.12
N VAL A 47 -16.71 -8.24 12.75
CA VAL A 47 -15.96 -6.98 12.85
C VAL A 47 -15.51 -6.54 11.46
N VAL A 48 -15.66 -5.25 11.18
CA VAL A 48 -15.30 -4.68 9.89
C VAL A 48 -13.87 -4.18 9.92
N VAL A 49 -13.02 -4.76 9.09
CA VAL A 49 -11.64 -4.35 8.90
C VAL A 49 -11.54 -3.42 7.69
N VAL A 50 -10.98 -2.24 7.89
CA VAL A 50 -10.73 -1.25 6.83
C VAL A 50 -9.23 -1.00 6.72
N TYR A 51 -8.66 -1.15 5.53
CA TYR A 51 -7.22 -0.99 5.27
C TYR A 51 -6.97 -0.30 3.92
N PRO A 52 -5.83 0.38 3.73
CA PRO A 52 -5.52 1.04 2.46
C PRO A 52 -5.31 0.03 1.33
N LYS A 53 -5.81 0.35 0.13
CA LYS A 53 -5.55 -0.43 -1.09
C LYS A 53 -4.07 -0.34 -1.48
N PHE A 54 -3.54 0.88 -1.58
CA PHE A 54 -2.11 1.09 -1.77
C PHE A 54 -1.34 0.97 -0.46
N ARG A 55 -0.47 -0.03 -0.40
CA ARG A 55 0.35 -0.38 0.76
C ARG A 55 1.80 0.05 0.57
N ARG A 56 2.33 0.85 1.48
CA ARG A 56 3.71 1.35 1.39
C ARG A 56 4.70 0.26 1.82
N HIS A 57 5.66 -0.06 0.95
CA HIS A 57 6.72 -1.03 1.24
C HIS A 57 7.52 -0.71 2.53
N GLY A 58 7.79 0.58 2.79
CA GLY A 58 8.53 0.98 4.01
C GLY A 58 7.79 0.65 5.32
N ASP A 59 6.46 0.58 5.30
CA ASP A 59 5.69 0.15 6.47
C ASP A 59 5.86 -1.35 6.73
N TRP A 60 5.92 -2.16 5.67
CA TRP A 60 6.20 -3.59 5.73
C TRP A 60 7.61 -3.86 6.26
N THR A 61 8.63 -3.20 5.71
CA THR A 61 10.03 -3.34 6.17
C THR A 61 10.17 -3.01 7.65
N ARG A 62 9.45 -2.00 8.16
CA ARG A 62 9.46 -1.65 9.58
C ARG A 62 8.85 -2.77 10.42
N SER A 63 7.72 -3.35 9.99
CA SER A 63 7.07 -4.46 10.71
C SER A 63 7.94 -5.73 10.71
N LEU A 64 8.58 -6.08 9.59
CA LEU A 64 9.55 -7.18 9.51
C LEU A 64 10.68 -7.03 10.53
N ARG A 65 11.25 -5.82 10.62
CA ARG A 65 12.32 -5.51 11.57
C ARG A 65 11.86 -5.67 13.02
N LEU A 66 10.67 -5.16 13.36
CA LEU A 66 10.09 -5.30 14.71
C LEU A 66 9.77 -6.76 15.05
N ALA A 67 9.37 -7.55 14.06
CA ALA A 67 9.10 -8.98 14.20
C ALA A 67 10.36 -9.85 14.24
N LYS A 68 11.56 -9.27 14.10
CA LYS A 68 12.83 -10.02 13.97
C LYS A 68 12.76 -11.06 12.84
N ASN A 69 12.22 -10.65 11.68
CA ASN A 69 12.03 -11.47 10.49
C ASN A 69 11.10 -12.69 10.67
N LYS A 70 10.27 -12.72 11.72
CA LYS A 70 9.18 -13.72 11.84
C LYS A 70 7.97 -13.27 11.03
N ILE A 71 7.70 -13.91 9.90
CA ILE A 71 6.69 -13.47 8.92
C ILE A 71 5.28 -13.34 9.52
N GLY A 72 4.76 -14.36 10.21
CA GLY A 72 3.42 -14.28 10.80
C GLY A 72 3.26 -13.12 11.79
N LYS A 73 4.28 -12.89 12.65
CA LYS A 73 4.29 -11.74 13.56
C LYS A 73 4.41 -10.41 12.79
N ALA A 74 5.18 -10.36 11.70
CA ALA A 74 5.30 -9.17 10.87
C ALA A 74 3.98 -8.82 10.19
N GLN A 75 3.24 -9.82 9.70
CA GLN A 75 1.92 -9.64 9.09
C GLN A 75 0.93 -9.05 10.10
N ILE A 76 0.85 -9.62 11.32
CA ILE A 76 -0.02 -9.09 12.39
C ILE A 76 0.35 -7.65 12.75
N LEU A 77 1.64 -7.38 12.99
CA LEU A 77 2.12 -6.03 13.32
C LEU A 77 1.86 -5.02 12.20
N TYR A 78 2.04 -5.44 10.96
CA TYR A 78 1.76 -4.61 9.79
C TYR A 78 0.27 -4.30 9.68
N LEU A 79 -0.58 -5.31 9.82
CA LEU A 79 -2.02 -5.19 9.74
C LEU A 79 -2.57 -4.28 10.84
N CYS A 80 -2.18 -4.49 12.10
CA CYS A 80 -2.54 -3.63 13.23
C CYS A 80 -2.14 -2.16 13.00
N LYS A 81 -1.02 -1.94 12.28
CA LYS A 81 -0.56 -0.59 11.94
C LYS A 81 -1.42 0.05 10.84
N ILE A 82 -1.74 -0.66 9.76
CA ILE A 82 -2.39 -0.05 8.59
C ILE A 82 -3.92 -0.10 8.63
N ALA A 83 -4.51 -1.06 9.33
CA ALA A 83 -5.94 -1.31 9.33
C ALA A 83 -6.64 -0.74 10.57
N THR A 84 -7.95 -0.57 10.49
CA THR A 84 -8.83 -0.31 11.65
C THR A 84 -9.92 -1.39 11.70
N PHE A 85 -10.30 -1.77 12.90
CA PHE A 85 -11.33 -2.77 13.22
C PHE A 85 -12.53 -2.04 13.81
N ASP A 86 -13.64 -1.95 13.08
CA ASP A 86 -14.80 -1.08 13.37
C ASP A 86 -14.44 0.39 13.66
N GLY A 87 -13.35 0.87 13.04
CA GLY A 87 -12.82 2.22 13.21
C GLY A 87 -11.76 2.35 14.31
N GLU A 88 -11.49 1.29 15.08
CA GLU A 88 -10.48 1.28 16.14
C GLU A 88 -9.15 0.66 15.72
N LYS A 89 -8.07 0.98 16.44
CA LYS A 89 -6.75 0.38 16.24
C LYS A 89 -6.54 -0.71 17.28
N LEU A 90 -6.19 -1.92 16.82
CA LEU A 90 -5.78 -3.01 17.69
C LEU A 90 -4.27 -3.01 17.89
N THR A 91 -3.82 -3.45 19.07
CA THR A 91 -2.43 -3.82 19.30
C THR A 91 -2.17 -5.27 18.91
N GLU A 92 -0.90 -5.68 18.83
CA GLU A 92 -0.53 -7.10 18.64
C GLU A 92 -1.14 -7.99 19.74
N ALA A 93 -1.21 -7.49 20.97
CA ALA A 93 -1.75 -8.25 22.10
C ALA A 93 -3.26 -8.47 21.95
N ASP A 94 -4.00 -7.43 21.54
CA ASP A 94 -5.44 -7.51 21.31
C ASP A 94 -5.75 -8.46 20.16
N PHE A 95 -5.00 -8.35 19.06
CA PHE A 95 -5.15 -9.25 17.90
C PHE A 95 -5.00 -10.71 18.34
N ASN A 96 -3.93 -11.04 19.06
CA ASN A 96 -3.67 -12.41 19.50
C ASN A 96 -4.65 -12.92 20.57
N THR A 97 -5.28 -12.01 21.31
CA THR A 97 -6.16 -12.36 22.44
C THR A 97 -7.62 -12.50 22.00
N TYR A 98 -8.08 -11.65 21.09
CA TYR A 98 -9.51 -11.49 20.78
C TYR A 98 -9.90 -11.92 19.39
N ILE A 99 -8.98 -11.99 18.41
CA ILE A 99 -9.32 -12.43 17.06
C ILE A 99 -9.24 -13.96 16.99
N PRO A 100 -10.34 -14.66 16.68
CA PRO A 100 -10.33 -16.10 16.50
C PRO A 100 -9.38 -16.53 15.37
N MET A 101 -8.86 -17.74 15.47
CA MET A 101 -7.89 -18.27 14.49
C MET A 101 -8.44 -18.26 13.06
N ASN A 102 -9.73 -18.57 12.87
CA ASN A 102 -10.34 -18.59 11.54
C ASN A 102 -10.38 -17.18 10.92
N ASP A 103 -10.89 -16.19 11.67
CA ASP A 103 -10.89 -14.78 11.26
C ASP A 103 -9.49 -14.25 10.97
N ALA A 104 -8.50 -14.63 11.78
CA ALA A 104 -7.11 -14.26 11.55
C ALA A 104 -6.59 -14.83 10.22
N ASN A 105 -6.84 -16.10 9.93
CA ASN A 105 -6.39 -16.73 8.70
C ASN A 105 -7.04 -16.11 7.45
N GLU A 106 -8.36 -15.92 7.48
CA GLU A 106 -9.13 -15.32 6.39
C GLU A 106 -8.68 -13.88 6.11
N LEU A 107 -8.52 -13.07 7.15
CA LEU A 107 -8.05 -11.69 7.01
C LEU A 107 -6.60 -11.62 6.50
N LEU A 108 -5.73 -12.52 6.96
CA LEU A 108 -4.35 -12.58 6.48
C LEU A 108 -4.30 -13.03 5.02
N GLY A 109 -5.12 -14.01 4.62
CA GLY A 109 -5.27 -14.44 3.23
C GLY A 109 -5.79 -13.32 2.33
N GLU A 110 -6.82 -12.59 2.74
CA GLU A 110 -7.34 -11.43 2.00
C GLU A 110 -6.29 -10.32 1.82
N VAL A 111 -5.55 -9.99 2.88
CA VAL A 111 -4.63 -8.84 2.85
C VAL A 111 -3.31 -9.17 2.16
N PHE A 112 -2.79 -10.37 2.35
CA PHE A 112 -1.46 -10.78 1.89
C PHE A 112 -1.47 -11.81 0.75
N GLY A 113 -2.64 -12.33 0.37
CA GLY A 113 -2.80 -13.43 -0.57
C GLY A 113 -2.87 -14.77 0.17
N GLY A 114 -3.98 -15.50 -0.04
CA GLY A 114 -4.19 -16.86 0.41
C GLY A 114 -4.77 -17.68 -0.73
N ASP A 115 -3.95 -18.58 -1.26
CA ASP A 115 -4.20 -19.59 -2.30
C ASP A 115 -4.58 -19.14 -3.74
N ASP A 116 -3.80 -19.71 -4.68
CA ASP A 116 -4.12 -20.08 -6.07
C ASP A 116 -3.96 -19.12 -7.27
N ASP A 117 -3.29 -17.96 -7.13
CA ASP A 117 -2.81 -17.18 -8.29
C ASP A 117 -1.40 -16.60 -8.06
N LEU A 118 -0.53 -17.36 -7.40
CA LEU A 118 0.91 -17.12 -7.49
C LEU A 118 1.43 -17.91 -8.69
N ASP A 119 1.22 -17.36 -9.90
CA ASP A 119 2.21 -17.56 -10.95
C ASP A 119 3.58 -17.26 -10.32
N GLU A 120 4.48 -18.24 -10.39
CA GLU A 120 5.81 -18.25 -9.79
C GLU A 120 6.63 -17.03 -10.23
N ASP A 121 6.46 -15.89 -9.58
CA ASP A 121 7.46 -14.82 -9.59
C ASP A 121 8.23 -14.89 -8.28
N ASP A 122 9.24 -15.76 -8.33
CA ASP A 122 10.49 -15.77 -7.57
C ASP A 122 10.75 -14.43 -6.88
N GLU A 123 10.32 -14.32 -5.61
CA GLU A 123 10.77 -13.24 -4.73
C GLU A 123 12.29 -13.32 -4.68
N GLY A 124 12.93 -12.36 -5.35
CA GLY A 124 14.36 -12.20 -5.48
C GLY A 124 15.10 -12.31 -4.15
N ASN A 125 15.42 -13.54 -3.77
CA ASN A 125 16.43 -13.89 -2.81
C ASN A 125 17.69 -14.19 -3.61
N GLY A 126 18.60 -13.22 -3.66
CA GLY A 126 19.83 -13.31 -4.43
C GLY A 126 20.61 -14.60 -4.18
N LYS A 127 20.43 -15.59 -5.05
CA LYS A 127 21.39 -16.67 -5.20
C LYS A 127 22.61 -16.08 -5.90
N LYS A 128 23.66 -15.80 -5.12
CA LYS A 128 25.01 -15.74 -5.66
C LYS A 128 25.36 -17.12 -6.20
N THR A 129 25.10 -17.37 -7.48
CA THR A 129 25.82 -18.39 -8.23
C THR A 129 27.24 -17.89 -8.41
N THR A 130 28.16 -18.43 -7.61
CA THR A 130 29.58 -18.37 -7.96
C THR A 130 29.89 -19.67 -8.66
N ALA A 131 30.44 -19.54 -9.87
CA ALA A 131 30.83 -20.61 -10.79
C ALA A 131 31.89 -21.54 -10.19
#